data_AF-A0A8J4XS71-F1
#
_entry.id   AF-A0A8J4XS71-F1
#
_cell.length_a   1.000
_cell.length_b   1.000
_cell.length_c   1.000
_cell.angle_alpha   90.00
_cell.angle_beta   90.00
_cell.angle_gamma   90.00
#
_symmetry.space_group_name_H-M   'P 1'
#
loop_
_entity.id
_entity.type
_entity.pdbx_description
1 polymer ?
#
loop_
_entity_poly.entity_id
_entity_poly.type
_entity_poly.pdbx_seq_one_letter_code
_entity_poly.pdbx_strand_id
1 'polypeptide(L)'
;MIAYKGKRAGNLRQYIKNKPDKWGFKLFARASEDGFIHDMMLYQGKTTLEAHGVPLTPKQEAMGSTSKIVSVLASTMSCSTTTAIFADNFFTSLEIVRYLKDMNCRYTGTARDNRIGKPPLKAIKEMEKKAVPRDTCDYVTSDVGILALRWKDNRVVTLLSTDMGWIPCPLSPGIVVTPRKRRM
;
A
#
# COMPACT_ATOMS: atom_id res chain seq x y z
N MET A 1 -11.96 -6.61 11.15
CA MET A 1 -12.48 -5.90 12.35
C MET A 1 -13.34 -6.91 13.08
N ILE A 2 -13.15 -7.04 14.38
CA ILE A 2 -13.94 -7.96 15.21
C ILE A 2 -15.06 -7.14 15.83
N ALA A 3 -16.31 -7.50 15.54
CA ALA A 3 -17.47 -6.76 16.01
C ALA A 3 -17.52 -6.76 17.55
N TYR A 4 -17.72 -5.58 18.14
CA TYR A 4 -17.87 -5.44 19.58
C TYR A 4 -18.75 -4.23 19.90
N LYS A 5 -19.92 -4.49 20.50
CA LYS A 5 -20.92 -3.47 20.81
C LYS A 5 -20.83 -2.95 22.26
N GLY A 6 -20.10 -3.64 23.14
CA GLY A 6 -19.93 -3.25 24.54
C GLY A 6 -19.19 -1.92 24.70
N LYS A 7 -19.34 -1.28 25.87
CA LYS A 7 -18.75 0.05 26.16
C LYS A 7 -17.51 -0.02 27.08
N ARG A 8 -17.18 -1.19 27.63
CA ARG A 8 -16.10 -1.35 28.62
C ARG A 8 -14.69 -1.30 28.04
N ALA A 9 -14.55 -1.46 26.73
CA ALA A 9 -13.23 -1.49 26.07
C ALA A 9 -12.58 -0.12 25.83
N GLY A 10 -13.19 0.98 26.29
CA GLY A 10 -12.64 2.33 26.18
C GLY A 10 -12.16 2.68 24.76
N ASN A 11 -10.93 3.18 24.66
CA ASN A 11 -10.31 3.63 23.40
C ASN A 11 -9.91 2.50 22.44
N LEU A 12 -9.91 1.23 22.89
CA LEU A 12 -9.63 0.08 22.02
C LEU A 12 -10.80 -0.20 21.07
N ARG A 13 -12.01 0.25 21.43
CA ARG A 13 -13.18 0.18 20.56
C ARG A 13 -13.10 1.27 19.50
N GLN A 14 -13.14 0.87 18.24
CA GLN A 14 -13.04 1.75 17.08
C GLN A 14 -14.37 1.82 16.32
N TYR A 15 -14.66 2.99 15.76
CA TYR A 15 -15.77 3.20 14.83
C TYR A 15 -15.25 3.29 13.39
N ILE A 16 -15.76 2.46 12.48
CA ILE A 16 -15.43 2.49 11.05
C ILE A 16 -16.72 2.55 10.24
N LYS A 17 -17.03 3.73 9.70
CA LYS A 17 -18.30 4.04 9.00
C LYS A 17 -18.66 3.05 7.88
N ASN A 18 -17.67 2.62 7.11
CA ASN A 18 -17.86 1.83 5.88
C ASN A 18 -17.73 0.31 6.10
N LYS A 19 -17.75 -0.17 7.36
CA LYS A 19 -17.74 -1.61 7.67
C LYS A 19 -19.15 -2.08 8.06
N PRO A 20 -19.52 -3.35 7.76
CA PRO A 20 -20.85 -3.88 8.07
C PRO A 20 -21.23 -3.70 9.54
N ASP A 21 -20.40 -4.22 10.45
CA ASP A 21 -20.38 -3.82 11.83
C ASP A 21 -19.53 -2.56 11.97
N LYS A 22 -20.13 -1.45 12.41
CA LYS A 22 -19.39 -0.18 12.49
C LYS A 22 -18.54 -0.05 13.75
N TRP A 23 -18.85 -0.80 14.80
CA TRP A 23 -18.17 -0.74 16.10
C TRP A 23 -17.46 -2.05 16.39
N GLY A 24 -16.17 -1.98 16.71
CA GLY A 24 -15.39 -3.18 17.00
C GLY A 24 -13.92 -2.93 17.27
N PHE A 25 -13.15 -4.02 17.32
CA PHE A 25 -11.70 -4.00 17.43
C PHE A 25 -11.07 -4.03 16.04
N LYS A 26 -10.25 -3.03 15.74
CA LYS A 26 -9.49 -2.96 14.50
C LYS A 26 -8.20 -3.76 14.65
N LEU A 27 -7.95 -4.66 13.71
CA LEU A 27 -6.70 -5.42 13.61
C LEU A 27 -6.05 -5.14 12.26
N PHE A 28 -4.73 -5.11 12.27
CA PHE A 28 -3.91 -5.27 11.08
C PHE A 28 -3.48 -6.72 10.99
N ALA A 29 -3.42 -7.28 9.80
CA ALA A 29 -3.05 -8.67 9.59
C ALA A 29 -2.26 -8.81 8.29
N ARG A 30 -1.28 -9.71 8.32
CA ARG A 30 -0.64 -10.28 7.13
C ARG A 30 -1.21 -11.67 6.91
N ALA A 31 -1.69 -11.93 5.71
CA ALA A 31 -2.23 -13.22 5.32
C ALA A 31 -1.61 -13.71 4.01
N SER A 32 -1.62 -15.02 3.77
CA SER A 32 -1.36 -15.60 2.46
C SER A 32 -2.54 -15.38 1.51
N GLU A 33 -2.31 -15.67 0.23
CA GLU A 33 -3.34 -15.73 -0.80
C GLU A 33 -4.45 -16.74 -0.46
N ASP A 34 -4.09 -17.87 0.16
CA ASP A 34 -5.04 -18.90 0.62
C ASP A 34 -5.91 -18.46 1.82
N GLY A 35 -5.69 -17.26 2.34
CA GLY A 35 -6.47 -16.68 3.43
C GLY A 35 -5.96 -17.02 4.84
N PHE A 36 -4.82 -17.70 4.98
CA PHE A 36 -4.22 -17.97 6.29
C PHE A 36 -3.57 -16.70 6.85
N ILE A 37 -3.97 -16.30 8.05
CA ILE A 37 -3.33 -15.19 8.76
C ILE A 37 -2.05 -15.70 9.42
N HIS A 38 -0.92 -15.12 9.02
CA HIS A 38 0.39 -15.48 9.58
C HIS A 38 0.83 -14.56 10.71
N ASP A 39 0.37 -13.32 10.71
CA ASP A 39 0.72 -12.33 11.72
C ASP A 39 -0.40 -11.29 11.85
N MET A 40 -0.64 -10.79 13.06
CA MET A 40 -1.68 -9.82 13.34
C MET A 40 -1.32 -8.90 14.50
N MET A 41 -1.86 -7.69 14.46
CA MET A 41 -1.64 -6.68 15.48
C MET A 41 -2.92 -5.91 15.79
N LEU A 42 -3.28 -5.85 17.07
CA LEU A 42 -4.40 -5.04 17.56
C LEU A 42 -4.07 -3.56 17.43
N TYR A 43 -4.95 -2.78 16.81
CA TYR A 43 -4.79 -1.33 16.74
C TYR A 43 -5.14 -0.68 18.09
N GLN A 44 -4.18 0.05 18.66
CA GLN A 44 -4.32 0.75 19.93
C GLN A 44 -4.13 2.27 19.79
N GLY A 45 -4.33 2.82 18.58
CA GLY A 45 -4.10 4.24 18.31
C GLY A 45 -2.66 4.53 17.91
N LYS A 46 -2.13 5.68 18.34
CA LYS A 46 -0.77 6.13 17.99
C LYS A 46 0.32 5.25 18.61
N THR A 47 0.07 4.73 19.81
CA THR A 47 0.98 3.88 20.58
C THR A 47 0.86 2.40 20.23
N THR A 48 0.30 2.05 19.07
CA THR A 48 0.06 0.65 18.69
C THR A 48 1.33 -0.19 18.82
N LEU A 49 2.47 0.27 18.29
CA LEU A 49 3.72 -0.49 18.31
C LEU A 49 4.35 -0.57 19.70
N GLU A 50 4.33 0.53 20.44
CA GLU A 50 4.81 0.60 21.84
C GLU A 50 4.01 -0.34 22.75
N ALA A 51 2.69 -0.37 22.59
CA ALA A 51 1.80 -1.21 23.39
C ALA A 51 1.98 -2.71 23.12
N HIS A 52 2.54 -3.08 21.97
CA HIS A 52 2.94 -4.47 21.67
C HIS A 52 4.41 -4.75 21.99
N GLY A 53 5.13 -3.79 22.58
CA GLY A 53 6.53 -3.97 23.00
C GLY A 53 7.50 -4.25 21.85
N VAL A 54 7.17 -3.82 20.62
CA VAL A 54 7.96 -4.15 19.43
C VAL A 54 9.17 -3.22 19.34
N PRO A 55 10.42 -3.71 19.44
CA PRO A 55 11.59 -2.89 19.22
C PRO A 55 11.68 -2.52 17.74
N LEU A 56 11.85 -1.23 17.45
CA LEU A 56 12.02 -0.74 16.09
C LEU A 56 13.49 -0.46 15.82
N THR A 57 13.94 -0.77 14.60
CA THR A 57 15.24 -0.31 14.11
C THR A 57 15.18 1.20 13.82
N PRO A 58 16.32 1.93 13.83
CA PRO A 58 16.35 3.35 13.49
C PRO A 58 15.73 3.67 12.12
N LYS A 59 15.89 2.75 11.15
CA LYS A 59 15.27 2.87 9.82
C LYS A 59 13.75 2.79 9.90
N GLN A 60 13.19 1.92 10.76
CA GLN A 60 11.75 1.83 10.98
C GLN A 60 11.22 3.04 11.74
N GLU A 61 11.96 3.56 12.72
CA GLU A 61 11.55 4.74 13.49
C GLU A 61 11.37 6.00 12.64
N ALA A 62 12.19 6.16 11.60
CA ALA A 62 12.13 7.28 10.66
C ALA A 62 10.91 7.21 9.71
N MET A 63 10.26 6.06 9.54
CA MET A 63 9.12 5.91 8.62
C MET A 63 7.80 6.41 9.22
N GLY A 64 6.81 6.70 8.38
CA GLY A 64 5.45 6.99 8.84
C GLY A 64 4.79 5.82 9.58
N SER A 65 3.86 6.09 10.51
CA SER A 65 3.27 5.06 11.41
C SER A 65 2.67 3.84 10.69
N THR A 66 2.12 4.03 9.49
CA THR A 66 1.55 2.94 8.69
C THR A 66 2.62 2.07 8.04
N SER A 67 3.69 2.67 7.54
CA SER A 67 4.88 1.96 7.07
C SER A 67 5.53 1.15 8.19
N LYS A 68 5.61 1.71 9.42
CA LYS A 68 6.12 0.98 10.60
C LYS A 68 5.34 -0.30 10.84
N ILE A 69 4.00 -0.23 10.84
CA ILE A 69 3.12 -1.40 11.01
C ILE A 69 3.43 -2.49 9.97
N VAL A 70 3.52 -2.11 8.69
CA VAL A 70 3.83 -3.07 7.61
C VAL A 70 5.22 -3.68 7.79
N SER A 71 6.21 -2.87 8.18
CA SER A 71 7.58 -3.36 8.40
C SER A 71 7.66 -4.39 9.52
N VAL A 72 6.89 -4.19 10.60
CA VAL A 72 6.82 -5.13 11.73
C VAL A 72 6.12 -6.41 11.30
N LEU A 73 4.96 -6.30 10.66
CA LEU A 73 4.26 -7.47 10.10
C LEU A 73 5.09 -8.19 9.03
N ALA A 74 6.06 -7.53 8.39
CA ALA A 74 6.98 -8.14 7.44
C ALA A 74 8.20 -8.78 8.11
N SER A 75 8.61 -8.32 9.29
CA SER A 75 9.77 -8.87 10.00
C SER A 75 9.59 -10.33 10.46
N THR A 76 8.34 -10.79 10.59
CA THR A 76 7.99 -12.17 10.94
C THR A 76 7.92 -13.11 9.74
N MET A 77 8.30 -12.67 8.53
CA MET A 77 8.49 -13.55 7.36
C MET A 77 9.91 -13.47 6.83
N SER A 78 10.35 -14.54 6.18
CA SER A 78 11.52 -14.51 5.33
C SER A 78 11.21 -13.77 4.03
N CYS A 79 11.82 -12.62 3.84
CA CYS A 79 11.83 -11.96 2.55
C CYS A 79 12.78 -12.70 1.60
N SER A 80 12.28 -13.00 0.41
CA SER A 80 13.02 -13.61 -0.69
C SER A 80 12.59 -12.96 -1.99
N THR A 81 13.39 -13.12 -3.05
CA THR A 81 13.06 -12.57 -4.37
C THR A 81 11.72 -13.06 -4.92
N THR A 82 11.19 -14.17 -4.42
CA THR A 82 9.86 -14.70 -4.78
C THR A 82 8.73 -14.15 -3.92
N THR A 83 9.01 -13.63 -2.72
CA THR A 83 7.99 -13.10 -1.81
C THR A 83 7.44 -11.77 -2.34
N ALA A 84 6.11 -11.70 -2.52
CA ALA A 84 5.41 -10.49 -2.94
C ALA A 84 4.35 -10.09 -1.91
N ILE A 85 4.35 -8.81 -1.54
CA ILE A 85 3.40 -8.24 -0.58
C ILE A 85 2.44 -7.32 -1.31
N PHE A 86 1.14 -7.56 -1.12
CA PHE A 86 0.08 -6.72 -1.66
C PHE A 86 -0.60 -5.93 -0.54
N ALA A 87 -0.84 -4.64 -0.77
CA ALA A 87 -1.46 -3.79 0.23
C ALA A 87 -2.37 -2.70 -0.34
N ASP A 88 -3.27 -2.21 0.51
CA ASP A 88 -4.16 -1.11 0.18
C ASP A 88 -3.46 0.27 0.22
N ASN A 89 -4.23 1.32 -0.11
CA ASN A 89 -3.74 2.70 -0.06
C ASN A 89 -3.48 3.27 1.34
N PHE A 90 -3.98 2.61 2.38
CA PHE A 90 -3.74 3.02 3.75
C PHE A 90 -2.31 2.63 4.19
N PHE A 91 -1.79 1.51 3.69
CA PHE A 91 -0.46 1.01 3.99
C PHE A 91 0.62 1.46 3.02
N THR A 92 0.26 1.77 1.77
CA THR A 92 1.25 2.07 0.73
C THR A 92 1.83 3.48 0.85
N SER A 93 3.17 3.54 0.83
CA SER A 93 3.98 4.77 0.74
C SER A 93 5.30 4.48 0.04
N LEU A 94 5.98 5.51 -0.47
CA LEU A 94 7.31 5.33 -1.08
C LEU A 94 8.35 4.78 -0.09
N GLU A 95 8.24 5.15 1.19
CA GLU A 95 9.15 4.69 2.25
C GLU A 95 9.08 3.18 2.44
N ILE A 96 7.86 2.62 2.58
CA ILE A 96 7.71 1.18 2.81
C ILE A 96 8.11 0.35 1.59
N VAL A 97 7.86 0.88 0.39
CA VAL A 97 8.25 0.22 -0.88
C VAL A 97 9.78 0.13 -0.97
N ARG A 98 10.49 1.21 -0.64
CA ARG A 98 11.97 1.20 -0.57
C ARG A 98 12.47 0.26 0.51
N TYR A 99 11.91 0.33 1.72
CA TYR A 99 12.32 -0.50 2.85
C TYR A 99 12.20 -2.01 2.54
N LEU A 100 11.06 -2.45 1.99
CA LEU A 100 10.84 -3.85 1.64
C LEU A 100 11.72 -4.29 0.48
N LYS A 101 11.94 -3.41 -0.50
CA LYS A 101 12.87 -3.69 -1.62
C LYS A 101 14.29 -3.97 -1.11
N ASP A 102 14.79 -3.16 -0.18
CA ASP A 102 16.12 -3.36 0.41
C ASP A 102 16.23 -4.68 1.19
N MET A 103 15.10 -5.22 1.65
CA MET A 103 15.02 -6.54 2.29
C MET A 103 14.78 -7.68 1.28
N ASN A 104 14.90 -7.44 -0.03
CA ASN A 104 14.58 -8.39 -1.09
C ASN A 104 13.11 -8.87 -1.09
N CYS A 105 12.18 -8.05 -0.57
CA CYS A 105 10.74 -8.30 -0.65
C CYS A 105 10.11 -7.47 -1.77
N ARG A 106 9.37 -8.14 -2.67
CA ARG A 106 8.58 -7.45 -3.71
C ARG A 106 7.33 -6.85 -3.08
N TYR A 107 6.89 -5.70 -3.57
CA TYR A 107 5.73 -4.99 -3.02
C TYR A 107 4.91 -4.35 -4.13
N THR A 108 3.58 -4.47 -4.03
CA THR A 108 2.64 -3.77 -4.90
C THR A 108 1.46 -3.27 -4.09
N GLY A 109 1.11 -2.00 -4.26
CA GLY A 109 -0.06 -1.45 -3.60
C GLY A 109 -0.60 -0.21 -4.29
N THR A 110 -1.90 -0.01 -4.16
CA THR A 110 -2.51 1.29 -4.51
C THR A 110 -1.98 2.34 -3.55
N ALA A 111 -1.69 3.55 -4.01
CA ALA A 111 -1.08 4.60 -3.20
C ALA A 111 -1.91 5.88 -3.21
N ARG A 112 -1.84 6.64 -2.11
CA ARG A 112 -2.38 8.00 -2.07
C ARG A 112 -1.38 8.96 -2.68
N ASP A 113 -1.89 9.98 -3.37
CA ASP A 113 -1.09 10.93 -4.13
C ASP A 113 -0.03 11.68 -3.28
N ASN A 114 -0.36 11.93 -2.01
CA ASN A 114 0.54 12.60 -1.09
C ASN A 114 1.63 11.69 -0.50
N ARG A 115 1.69 10.40 -0.88
CA ARG A 115 2.62 9.39 -0.33
C ARG A 115 3.59 8.78 -1.34
N ILE A 116 3.53 9.20 -2.60
CA ILE A 116 4.33 8.63 -3.70
C ILE A 116 5.64 9.37 -3.99
N GLY A 117 5.95 10.45 -3.25
CA GLY A 117 7.21 11.20 -3.42
C GLY A 117 7.28 12.11 -4.64
N LYS A 118 6.12 12.61 -5.12
CA LYS A 118 6.00 13.55 -6.26
C LYS A 118 6.74 13.11 -7.54
N PRO A 119 6.49 11.89 -8.04
CA PRO A 119 7.02 11.46 -9.32
C PRO A 119 6.54 12.37 -10.46
N PRO A 120 7.27 12.45 -11.59
CA PRO A 120 6.90 13.25 -12.76
C PRO A 120 5.74 12.62 -13.57
N LEU A 121 4.63 12.33 -12.88
CA LEU A 121 3.38 11.80 -13.43
C LEU A 121 2.37 12.94 -13.67
N LYS A 122 1.58 12.81 -14.74
CA LYS A 122 0.46 13.70 -15.10
C LYS A 122 -0.49 13.87 -13.94
N ALA A 123 -0.76 15.11 -13.52
CA ALA A 123 -1.54 15.38 -12.32
C ALA A 123 -2.90 14.66 -12.35
N ILE A 124 -3.39 14.21 -11.20
CA ILE A 124 -4.68 13.49 -11.09
C ILE A 124 -5.80 14.30 -11.76
N LYS A 125 -5.85 15.62 -11.52
CA LYS A 125 -6.84 16.52 -12.13
C LYS A 125 -6.80 16.52 -13.65
N GLU A 126 -5.63 16.33 -14.27
CA GLU A 126 -5.50 16.27 -15.73
C GLU A 126 -6.04 14.95 -16.27
N MET A 127 -5.74 13.85 -15.58
CA MET A 127 -6.24 12.52 -15.94
C MET A 127 -7.72 12.30 -15.62
N GLU A 128 -8.30 13.07 -14.71
CA GLU A 128 -9.74 12.99 -14.38
C GLU A 128 -10.64 13.72 -15.38
N LYS A 129 -10.08 14.48 -16.32
CA LYS A 129 -10.85 15.17 -17.36
C LYS A 129 -11.63 14.17 -18.21
N LYS A 130 -12.88 14.49 -18.56
CA LYS A 130 -13.75 13.65 -19.41
C LYS A 130 -13.15 13.36 -20.79
N ALA A 131 -12.30 14.25 -21.30
CA ALA A 131 -11.61 14.07 -22.57
C ALA A 131 -10.51 13.00 -22.53
N VAL A 132 -10.03 12.62 -21.33
CA VAL A 132 -9.05 11.54 -21.18
C VAL A 132 -9.81 10.21 -21.23
N PRO A 133 -9.49 9.32 -22.19
CA PRO A 133 -10.15 8.02 -22.28
C PRO A 133 -9.94 7.19 -21.01
N ARG A 134 -10.93 6.34 -20.71
CA ARG A 134 -10.71 5.21 -19.80
C ARG A 134 -9.56 4.36 -20.35
N ASP A 135 -8.85 3.71 -19.43
CA ASP A 135 -7.67 2.90 -19.70
C ASP A 135 -6.40 3.68 -20.09
N THR A 136 -6.44 5.01 -19.97
CA THR A 136 -5.22 5.83 -20.07
C THR A 136 -4.28 5.53 -18.90
N CYS A 137 -3.04 5.18 -19.22
CA CYS A 137 -1.97 4.95 -18.26
C CYS A 137 -0.88 6.04 -18.38
N ASP A 138 -0.30 6.40 -17.24
CA ASP A 138 0.90 7.22 -17.15
C ASP A 138 1.82 6.61 -16.07
N TYR A 139 3.09 6.41 -16.38
CA TYR A 139 3.99 5.70 -15.49
C TYR A 139 5.40 6.24 -15.54
N VAL A 140 6.13 6.02 -14.45
CA VAL A 140 7.56 6.31 -14.34
C VAL A 140 8.21 5.20 -13.52
N THR A 141 9.43 4.85 -13.90
CA THR A 141 10.25 3.90 -13.15
C THR A 141 11.51 4.61 -12.67
N SER A 142 11.82 4.49 -11.38
CA SER A 142 13.08 4.99 -10.84
C SER A 142 14.26 4.17 -11.34
N ASP A 143 15.46 4.73 -11.25
CA ASP A 143 16.74 4.05 -11.44
C ASP A 143 16.87 2.79 -10.56
N VAL A 144 16.40 2.88 -9.31
CA VAL A 144 16.34 1.77 -8.37
C VAL A 144 15.16 0.83 -8.63
N GLY A 145 14.51 0.87 -9.79
CA GLY A 145 13.47 -0.10 -10.18
C GLY A 145 12.19 -0.06 -9.32
N ILE A 146 11.72 1.14 -8.94
CA ILE A 146 10.39 1.35 -8.35
C ILE A 146 9.50 1.93 -9.43
N LEU A 147 8.40 1.27 -9.72
CA LEU A 147 7.36 1.73 -10.64
C LEU A 147 6.33 2.57 -9.88
N ALA A 148 6.09 3.79 -10.34
CA ALA A 148 4.92 4.58 -9.99
C ALA A 148 4.02 4.69 -11.23
N LEU A 149 2.76 4.31 -11.09
CA LEU A 149 1.80 4.24 -12.20
C LEU A 149 0.48 4.91 -11.81
N ARG A 150 -0.10 5.67 -12.74
CA ARG A 150 -1.47 6.18 -12.69
C ARG A 150 -2.26 5.55 -13.82
N TRP A 151 -3.42 5.02 -13.48
CA TRP A 151 -4.36 4.43 -14.43
C TRP A 151 -5.72 5.10 -14.29
N LYS A 152 -6.31 5.50 -15.42
CA LYS A 152 -7.65 6.09 -15.46
C LYS A 152 -8.69 5.00 -15.69
N ASP A 153 -9.38 4.63 -14.62
CA ASP A 153 -10.65 3.90 -14.71
C ASP A 153 -11.82 4.90 -14.63
N ASN A 154 -12.87 4.63 -13.85
CA ASN A 154 -13.86 5.64 -13.46
C ASN A 154 -13.20 6.81 -12.72
N ARG A 155 -12.25 6.48 -11.83
CA ARG A 155 -11.37 7.43 -11.13
C ARG A 155 -9.92 7.08 -11.42
N VAL A 156 -9.04 8.04 -11.19
CA VAL A 156 -7.60 7.78 -11.31
C VAL A 156 -7.14 6.97 -10.11
N VAL A 157 -6.49 5.85 -10.39
CA VAL A 157 -5.84 5.00 -9.39
C VAL A 157 -4.34 5.17 -9.54
N THR A 158 -3.66 5.42 -8.41
CA THR A 158 -2.21 5.46 -8.36
C THR A 158 -1.70 4.17 -7.72
N LEU A 159 -0.63 3.60 -8.25
CA LEU A 159 0.04 2.41 -7.74
C LEU A 159 1.55 2.67 -7.54
N LEU A 160 2.12 2.01 -6.53
CA LEU A 160 3.56 1.81 -6.38
C LEU A 160 3.85 0.32 -6.45
N SER A 161 4.89 -0.05 -7.20
CA SER A 161 5.26 -1.46 -7.41
C SER A 161 6.77 -1.64 -7.52
N THR A 162 7.29 -2.71 -6.93
CA THR A 162 8.63 -3.27 -7.19
C THR A 162 8.56 -4.70 -7.73
N ASP A 163 7.37 -5.28 -7.74
CA ASP A 163 7.11 -6.65 -8.21
C ASP A 163 6.90 -6.71 -9.73
N MET A 164 5.99 -5.86 -10.20
CA MET A 164 5.48 -5.89 -11.58
C MET A 164 6.10 -4.78 -12.44
N GLY A 165 6.37 -5.10 -13.70
CA GLY A 165 6.69 -4.13 -14.76
C GLY A 165 5.46 -3.30 -15.18
N TRP A 166 5.66 -2.35 -16.10
CA TRP A 166 4.61 -1.45 -16.56
C TRP A 166 3.60 -2.07 -17.53
N ILE A 167 3.89 -3.28 -18.04
CA ILE A 167 3.02 -3.97 -19.00
C ILE A 167 1.83 -4.55 -18.21
N PRO A 168 0.60 -4.04 -18.38
CA PRO A 168 -0.57 -4.74 -17.87
C PRO A 168 -0.63 -6.13 -18.53
N CYS A 169 -0.92 -7.18 -17.75
CA CYS A 169 -1.17 -8.50 -18.33
C CYS A 169 -2.16 -8.34 -19.50
N PRO A 170 -1.86 -8.87 -20.70
CA PRO A 170 -2.68 -8.69 -21.89
C PRO A 170 -3.94 -9.54 -21.74
N LEU A 171 -4.93 -9.03 -20.99
CA LEU A 171 -6.26 -9.63 -20.88
C LEU A 171 -7.34 -8.76 -21.54
N SER A 172 -6.98 -7.64 -22.17
CA SER A 172 -7.93 -6.85 -22.95
C SER A 172 -7.25 -6.14 -24.15
N PRO A 173 -7.75 -6.33 -25.39
CA PRO A 173 -7.14 -5.81 -26.61
C PRO A 173 -7.48 -4.32 -26.88
N GLY A 174 -7.37 -3.45 -25.86
CA GLY A 174 -7.78 -2.04 -25.95
C GLY A 174 -6.88 -1.02 -25.25
N ILE A 175 -5.78 -1.44 -24.62
CA ILE A 175 -4.94 -0.52 -23.85
C ILE A 175 -4.02 0.27 -24.79
N VAL A 176 -4.31 1.56 -24.96
CA VAL A 176 -3.39 2.50 -25.64
C VAL A 176 -2.27 2.86 -24.66
N VAL A 177 -1.13 2.20 -24.80
CA VAL A 177 0.10 2.54 -24.06
C VAL A 177 0.89 3.55 -24.87
N THR A 178 1.04 4.78 -24.38
CA THR A 178 2.08 5.69 -24.88
C THR A 178 3.35 5.50 -24.07
N PRO A 179 4.43 4.93 -24.64
CA PRO A 179 5.68 4.79 -23.91
C PRO A 179 6.33 6.17 -23.70
N ARG A 180 6.65 6.52 -22.46
CA ARG A 180 7.54 7.63 -22.12
C ARG A 180 8.50 7.20 -21.01
N LYS A 181 9.76 6.91 -21.37
CA LYS A 181 10.86 6.90 -20.39
C LYS A 181 11.15 8.36 -20.02
N ARG A 182 10.75 8.79 -18.83
CA ARG A 182 11.28 10.02 -18.21
C ARG A 182 12.11 9.61 -17.00
N ARG A 183 13.36 10.06 -16.95
CA ARG A 183 14.22 9.91 -15.77
C ARG A 183 13.68 10.81 -14.66
N MET A 184 13.67 10.27 -13.45
CA MET A 184 13.31 10.98 -12.22
C MET A 184 14.43 11.93 -11.81
#